data_AF-A0A2W7A3B6-F1
#
_entry.id   AF-A0A2W7A3B6-F1
#
_cell.length_a   1.000
_cell.length_b   1.000
_cell.length_c   1.000
_cell.angle_alpha   90.00
_cell.angle_beta   90.00
_cell.angle_gamma   90.00
#
_symmetry.space_group_name_H-M   'P 1'
#
loop_
_entity.id
_entity.type
_entity.pdbx_description
1 polymer ?
#
loop_
_entity_poly.entity_id
_entity_poly.type
_entity_poly.pdbx_seq_one_letter_code
_entity_poly.pdbx_strand_id
1 'polypeptide(L)'
;MYQNLTTFAHSTIADGGNSLDSRGNAASQLWYACRAIDKIGSGRVQFAIADLAEALGVSIATIRRYLKHGMRLKFFRNARIANGIVTLFYASTVQVCIANGFSNLGAVTEVAVSELKNLKAITTQAEVQKLQQASFHKARKGQKRPLPTPDELIPSSVKSQPCKRSGASGQVVQMGKRFLFVSPDFIPFGGSQKTTAQNLGRSARTIVRRLSNRNRSKKGLPILERRQLAVVCTPSDTQRIDALRLSGDRTLKHVFSAALGAIVPKCNIYGQYLELRGCRWTRKRLTAAIKKSRNSRNQEIASGGLIISRTFLQSSESLDNRLPNGFRLPATIC
;
A
#
# COMPACT_ATOMS: atom_id res chain seq x y z
N MET A 1 -1.39 25.62 -12.78
CA MET A 1 -0.86 26.24 -11.53
C MET A 1 -0.30 25.23 -10.51
N TYR A 2 -0.88 24.04 -10.31
CA TYR A 2 -0.51 23.15 -9.18
C TYR A 2 0.54 22.06 -9.46
N GLN A 3 1.15 22.02 -10.65
CA GLN A 3 1.96 20.88 -11.10
C GLN A 3 3.22 20.63 -10.26
N ASN A 4 3.80 21.69 -9.66
CA ASN A 4 5.03 21.60 -8.87
C ASN A 4 4.78 21.45 -7.36
N LEU A 5 3.52 21.29 -6.94
CA LEU A 5 3.21 21.09 -5.53
C LEU A 5 3.41 19.62 -5.15
N THR A 6 3.98 19.39 -3.97
CA THR A 6 4.20 18.07 -3.40
C THR A 6 3.44 17.92 -2.08
N THR A 7 3.16 16.67 -1.70
CA THR A 7 2.56 16.32 -0.41
C THR A 7 3.12 14.99 0.09
N PHE A 8 3.06 14.79 1.40
CA PHE A 8 3.40 13.52 2.03
C PHE A 8 2.24 12.53 1.96
N ALA A 9 2.36 11.53 1.09
CA ALA A 9 1.43 10.43 0.96
C ALA A 9 1.72 9.33 1.98
N HIS A 10 0.67 8.88 2.67
CA HIS A 10 0.71 7.80 3.66
C HIS A 10 0.09 6.55 3.03
N SER A 11 0.80 5.42 3.03
CA SER A 11 0.39 4.24 2.26
C SER A 11 -0.93 3.64 2.73
N THR A 12 -1.23 3.66 4.03
CA THR A 12 -2.51 3.17 4.56
C THR A 12 -3.70 4.02 4.15
N ILE A 13 -3.58 5.35 4.27
CA ILE A 13 -4.64 6.29 3.87
C ILE A 13 -4.83 6.27 2.35
N ALA A 14 -3.74 6.22 1.59
CA ALA A 14 -3.77 6.18 0.13
C ALA A 14 -4.43 4.92 -0.42
N ASP A 15 -4.22 3.77 0.22
CA ASP A 15 -4.86 2.54 -0.24
C ASP A 15 -6.32 2.44 0.20
N GLY A 16 -6.72 3.17 1.25
CA GLY A 16 -8.09 3.30 1.70
C GLY A 16 -8.61 2.14 2.54
N GLY A 17 -7.73 1.23 3.00
CA GLY A 17 -7.86 0.17 4.00
C GLY A 17 -9.03 -0.83 3.96
N ASN A 18 -10.20 -0.46 3.44
CA ASN A 18 -11.36 -1.34 3.26
C ASN A 18 -11.43 -1.82 1.81
N SER A 19 -11.68 -3.12 1.60
CA SER A 19 -11.76 -3.76 0.28
C SER A 19 -13.03 -3.38 -0.50
N LEU A 20 -14.03 -2.82 0.18
CA LEU A 20 -15.39 -2.71 -0.35
C LEU A 20 -15.70 -1.43 -1.13
N ASP A 21 -14.87 -0.39 -1.09
CA ASP A 21 -15.18 0.85 -1.81
C ASP A 21 -13.96 1.43 -2.53
N SER A 22 -13.96 1.28 -3.87
CA SER A 22 -13.11 2.06 -4.78
C SER A 22 -13.20 3.58 -4.53
N ARG A 23 -14.29 4.01 -3.87
CA ARG A 23 -14.64 5.37 -3.45
C ARG A 23 -13.72 5.97 -2.39
N GLY A 24 -13.04 5.17 -1.56
CA GLY A 24 -12.10 5.68 -0.55
C GLY A 24 -10.86 6.37 -1.16
N ASN A 25 -10.47 5.96 -2.37
CA ASN A 25 -9.34 6.54 -3.10
C ASN A 25 -9.61 7.96 -3.61
N ALA A 26 -10.86 8.21 -3.98
CA ALA A 26 -11.29 9.49 -4.51
C ALA A 26 -11.17 10.61 -3.47
N ALA A 27 -11.67 10.36 -2.25
CA ALA A 27 -11.58 11.30 -1.14
C ALA A 27 -10.13 11.51 -0.68
N SER A 28 -9.31 10.44 -0.65
CA SER A 28 -7.91 10.56 -0.25
C SER A 28 -7.08 11.36 -1.24
N GLN A 29 -7.29 11.19 -2.55
CA GLN A 29 -6.64 12.01 -3.59
C GLN A 29 -6.92 13.49 -3.39
N LEU A 30 -8.20 13.86 -3.21
CA LEU A 30 -8.58 15.25 -2.97
C LEU A 30 -7.96 15.79 -1.67
N TRP A 31 -7.98 15.00 -0.60
CA TRP A 31 -7.37 15.38 0.68
C TRP A 31 -5.87 15.63 0.56
N TYR A 32 -5.14 14.79 -0.17
CA TYR A 32 -3.73 14.99 -0.45
C TYR A 32 -3.47 16.24 -1.30
N ALA A 33 -4.27 16.48 -2.34
CA ALA A 33 -4.14 17.68 -3.17
C ALA A 33 -4.34 18.96 -2.33
N CYS A 34 -5.36 18.99 -1.48
CA CYS A 34 -5.60 20.12 -0.58
C CYS A 34 -4.44 20.36 0.39
N ARG A 35 -3.81 19.30 0.89
CA ARG A 35 -2.61 19.40 1.73
C ARG A 35 -1.38 19.90 0.97
N ALA A 36 -1.24 19.56 -0.30
CA ALA A 36 -0.16 20.06 -1.14
C ALA A 36 -0.27 21.59 -1.36
N ILE A 37 -1.51 22.09 -1.44
CA ILE A 37 -1.78 23.53 -1.58
C ILE A 37 -1.54 24.26 -0.25
N ASP A 38 -1.93 23.68 0.88
CA ASP A 38 -1.71 24.27 2.22
C ASP A 38 -0.27 24.04 2.73
N LYS A 39 0.68 24.78 2.16
CA LYS A 39 2.11 24.72 2.52
C LYS A 39 2.39 25.04 3.98
N ILE A 40 1.58 25.92 4.58
CA ILE A 40 1.73 26.39 5.97
C ILE A 40 1.19 25.32 6.94
N GLY A 41 0.24 24.49 6.49
CA GLY A 41 -0.41 23.49 7.33
C GLY A 41 -1.50 24.08 8.23
N SER A 42 -2.16 25.14 7.78
CA SER A 42 -3.26 25.82 8.49
C SER A 42 -4.49 24.92 8.72
N GLY A 43 -4.63 23.84 7.96
CA GLY A 43 -5.83 22.99 7.95
C GLY A 43 -6.99 23.58 7.16
N ARG A 44 -6.72 24.62 6.34
CA ARG A 44 -7.67 25.36 5.53
C ARG A 44 -7.05 25.62 4.15
N VAL A 45 -7.86 25.47 3.10
CA VAL A 45 -7.45 25.79 1.73
C VAL A 45 -8.58 26.47 0.98
N GLN A 46 -8.21 27.37 0.07
CA GLN A 46 -9.12 27.95 -0.91
C GLN A 46 -8.63 27.63 -2.32
N PHE A 47 -9.52 27.15 -3.19
CA PHE A 47 -9.18 26.81 -4.58
C PHE A 47 -10.40 26.91 -5.49
N ALA A 48 -10.17 27.20 -6.76
CA ALA A 48 -11.20 27.06 -7.80
C ALA A 48 -11.39 25.58 -8.15
N ILE A 49 -12.65 25.13 -8.31
CA ILE A 49 -12.93 23.73 -8.61
C ILE A 49 -12.34 23.33 -9.97
N ALA A 50 -12.37 24.24 -10.96
CA ALA A 50 -11.86 24.00 -12.30
C ALA A 50 -10.35 23.69 -12.28
N ASP A 51 -9.55 24.55 -11.64
CA ASP A 51 -8.10 24.38 -11.55
C ASP A 51 -7.70 23.07 -10.87
N LEU A 52 -8.44 22.68 -9.82
CA LEU A 52 -8.18 21.42 -9.12
C LEU A 52 -8.62 20.20 -9.92
N ALA A 53 -9.71 20.32 -10.68
CA ALA A 53 -10.18 19.29 -11.61
C ALA A 53 -9.13 19.04 -12.71
N GLU A 54 -8.59 20.11 -13.29
CA GLU A 54 -7.50 20.05 -14.27
C GLU A 54 -6.25 19.40 -13.68
N ALA A 55 -5.79 19.86 -12.50
CA ALA A 55 -4.58 19.32 -11.86
C ALA A 55 -4.68 17.83 -11.51
N LEU A 56 -5.87 17.34 -11.19
CA LEU A 56 -6.12 15.92 -10.91
C LEU A 56 -6.49 15.11 -12.16
N GLY A 57 -6.70 15.76 -13.31
CA GLY A 57 -7.14 15.12 -14.55
C GLY A 57 -8.53 14.49 -14.44
N VAL A 58 -9.46 15.16 -13.76
CA VAL A 58 -10.85 14.68 -13.56
C VAL A 58 -11.85 15.79 -13.89
N SER A 59 -13.13 15.44 -14.03
CA SER A 59 -14.18 16.43 -14.26
C SER A 59 -14.54 17.23 -12.99
N ILE A 60 -15.08 18.44 -13.16
CA ILE A 60 -15.62 19.27 -12.08
C ILE A 60 -16.67 18.51 -11.25
N ALA A 61 -17.56 17.77 -11.92
CA ALA A 61 -18.56 16.91 -11.27
C ALA A 61 -17.90 15.85 -10.37
N THR A 62 -16.76 15.31 -10.79
CA THR A 62 -15.99 14.35 -10.01
C THR A 62 -15.41 14.98 -8.75
N ILE A 63 -14.90 16.21 -8.80
CA ILE A 63 -14.43 16.92 -7.60
C ILE A 63 -15.55 17.15 -6.60
N ARG A 64 -16.74 17.58 -7.06
CA ARG A 64 -17.92 17.74 -6.19
C ARG A 64 -18.31 16.43 -5.51
N ARG A 65 -18.28 15.32 -6.27
CA ARG A 65 -18.48 13.97 -5.73
C ARG A 65 -17.43 13.60 -4.68
N TYR A 66 -16.16 13.94 -4.91
CA TYR A 66 -15.06 13.70 -3.97
C TYR A 66 -15.24 14.49 -2.68
N LEU A 67 -15.68 15.75 -2.76
CA LEU A 67 -16.02 16.56 -1.59
C LEU A 67 -17.13 15.91 -0.75
N LYS A 68 -18.26 15.54 -1.39
CA LYS A 68 -19.38 14.88 -0.71
C LYS A 68 -18.95 13.57 -0.03
N HIS A 69 -18.16 12.75 -0.72
CA HIS A 69 -17.64 11.51 -0.14
C HIS A 69 -16.63 11.75 0.98
N GLY A 70 -15.73 12.72 0.83
CA GLY A 70 -14.74 13.04 1.85
C GLY A 70 -15.37 13.60 3.12
N MET A 71 -16.45 14.36 3.02
CA MET A 71 -17.26 14.79 4.17
C MET A 71 -17.87 13.57 4.90
N ARG A 72 -18.43 12.61 4.15
CA ARG A 72 -18.97 11.35 4.71
C ARG A 72 -17.90 10.52 5.42
N LEU A 73 -16.70 10.42 4.81
CA LEU A 73 -15.56 9.67 5.34
C LEU A 73 -14.73 10.45 6.37
N LYS A 74 -15.16 11.66 6.75
CA LYS A 74 -14.48 12.56 7.71
C LYS A 74 -13.05 12.94 7.31
N PHE A 75 -12.75 12.96 6.01
CA PHE A 75 -11.53 13.56 5.46
C PHE A 75 -11.59 15.09 5.53
N PHE A 76 -12.80 15.64 5.52
CA PHE A 76 -13.06 17.08 5.59
C PHE A 76 -13.96 17.37 6.79
N ARG A 77 -13.67 18.48 7.48
CA ARG A 77 -14.44 18.99 8.61
C ARG A 77 -15.60 19.85 8.12
N ASN A 78 -15.33 20.70 7.13
CA ASN A 78 -16.32 21.59 6.54
C ASN A 78 -15.90 22.00 5.13
N ALA A 79 -16.87 22.31 4.27
CA ALA A 79 -16.66 22.86 2.93
C ALA A 79 -17.71 23.95 2.66
N ARG A 80 -17.27 25.11 2.17
CA ARG A 80 -18.15 26.19 1.68
C ARG A 80 -17.85 26.42 0.21
N ILE A 81 -18.90 26.51 -0.61
CA ILE A 81 -18.78 26.71 -2.06
C ILE A 81 -19.51 28.00 -2.41
N ALA A 82 -18.80 28.95 -3.03
CA ALA A 82 -19.37 30.20 -3.52
C ALA A 82 -18.65 30.58 -4.83
N ASN A 83 -19.41 30.94 -5.88
CA ASN A 83 -18.88 31.38 -7.18
C ASN A 83 -17.79 30.46 -7.77
N GLY A 84 -17.96 29.14 -7.65
CA GLY A 84 -16.99 28.15 -8.15
C GLY A 84 -15.71 28.00 -7.33
N ILE A 85 -15.56 28.77 -6.24
CA ILE A 85 -14.46 28.70 -5.28
C ILE A 85 -14.89 27.87 -4.07
N VAL A 86 -14.02 26.96 -3.64
CA VAL A 86 -14.23 26.14 -2.45
C VAL A 86 -13.31 26.63 -1.34
N THR A 87 -13.89 26.98 -0.20
CA THR A 87 -13.16 27.10 1.07
C THR A 87 -13.33 25.80 1.85
N LEU A 88 -12.26 25.02 1.97
CA LEU A 88 -12.27 23.68 2.55
C LEU A 88 -11.45 23.62 3.83
N PHE A 89 -12.01 23.04 4.88
CA PHE A 89 -11.32 22.73 6.13
C PHE A 89 -11.09 21.23 6.18
N TYR A 90 -9.85 20.78 6.01
CA TYR A 90 -9.54 19.35 6.00
C TYR A 90 -9.23 18.83 7.41
N ALA A 91 -9.41 17.52 7.60
CA ALA A 91 -9.11 16.84 8.86
C ALA A 91 -7.62 16.53 8.98
N SER A 92 -7.11 16.49 10.21
CA SER A 92 -5.71 16.10 10.46
C SER A 92 -5.45 14.63 10.06
N THR A 93 -4.20 14.27 9.75
CA THR A 93 -3.83 12.88 9.42
C THR A 93 -4.31 11.89 10.48
N VAL A 94 -4.18 12.25 11.76
CA VAL A 94 -4.58 11.41 12.89
C VAL A 94 -6.10 11.21 12.90
N GLN A 95 -6.88 12.29 12.69
CA GLN A 95 -8.35 12.19 12.61
C GLN A 95 -8.80 11.33 11.43
N VAL A 96 -8.17 11.49 10.25
CA VAL A 96 -8.46 10.66 9.08
C VAL A 96 -8.20 9.19 9.39
N CYS A 97 -7.07 8.85 10.02
CA CYS A 97 -6.78 7.49 10.43
C CYS A 97 -7.80 6.92 11.40
N ILE A 98 -8.15 7.66 12.45
CA ILE A 98 -9.12 7.20 13.46
C ILE A 98 -10.50 6.98 12.84
N ALA A 99 -10.98 7.94 12.05
CA ALA A 99 -12.30 7.88 11.42
C ALA A 99 -12.44 6.69 10.45
N ASN A 100 -11.32 6.21 9.88
CA ASN A 100 -11.29 5.10 8.93
C ASN A 100 -10.75 3.80 9.55
N GLY A 101 -10.56 3.75 10.88
CA GLY A 101 -10.11 2.55 11.58
C GLY A 101 -8.65 2.15 11.31
N PHE A 102 -7.81 3.07 10.83
CA PHE A 102 -6.41 2.79 10.56
C PHE A 102 -5.57 2.82 11.85
N SER A 103 -4.88 1.72 12.13
CA SER A 103 -3.99 1.60 13.28
C SER A 103 -2.60 2.19 13.05
N ASN A 104 -2.22 2.41 11.79
CA ASN A 104 -0.89 2.85 11.42
C ASN A 104 -0.91 3.73 10.15
N LEU A 105 0.15 4.52 9.96
CA LEU A 105 0.33 5.40 8.79
C LEU A 105 0.96 4.70 7.58
N GLY A 106 1.44 3.46 7.73
CA GLY A 106 2.22 2.80 6.69
C GLY A 106 3.54 3.51 6.39
N ALA A 107 4.06 3.35 5.18
CA ALA A 107 5.15 4.14 4.61
C ALA A 107 4.67 5.56 4.26
N VAL A 108 5.56 6.53 4.44
CA VAL A 108 5.29 7.92 4.07
C VAL A 108 6.33 8.34 3.05
N THR A 109 5.87 8.89 1.94
CA THR A 109 6.73 9.37 0.85
C THR A 109 6.17 10.66 0.28
N GLU A 110 7.03 11.45 -0.33
CA GLU A 110 6.66 12.68 -1.02
C GLU A 110 6.14 12.36 -2.42
N VAL A 111 5.04 13.00 -2.82
CA VAL A 111 4.35 12.75 -4.10
C VAL A 111 3.92 14.08 -4.69
N ALA A 112 4.15 14.27 -5.99
CA ALA A 112 3.68 15.46 -6.70
C ALA A 112 2.15 15.40 -6.93
N VAL A 113 1.49 16.56 -7.00
CA VAL A 113 0.04 16.62 -7.25
C VAL A 113 -0.34 15.92 -8.57
N SER A 114 0.49 16.07 -9.61
CA SER A 114 0.32 15.41 -10.91
C SER A 114 0.37 13.88 -10.84
N GLU A 115 1.03 13.33 -9.82
CA GLU A 115 1.18 11.90 -9.59
C GLU A 115 0.06 11.29 -8.73
N LEU A 116 -0.83 12.11 -8.15
CA LEU A 116 -1.93 11.63 -7.29
C LEU A 116 -2.91 10.70 -8.02
N LYS A 117 -3.02 10.81 -9.35
CA LYS A 117 -3.76 9.83 -10.19
C LYS A 117 -3.23 8.39 -10.05
N ASN A 118 -1.95 8.26 -9.71
CA ASN A 118 -1.21 7.02 -9.56
C ASN A 118 -0.85 6.69 -8.11
N LEU A 119 -1.40 7.43 -7.14
CA LEU A 119 -1.10 7.36 -5.72
C LEU A 119 -0.95 5.94 -5.18
N LYS A 120 -1.89 5.04 -5.50
CA LYS A 120 -1.87 3.64 -5.05
C LYS A 120 -0.62 2.86 -5.46
N ALA A 121 -0.11 3.08 -6.67
CA ALA A 121 1.08 2.38 -7.15
C ALA A 121 2.35 2.92 -6.45
N ILE A 122 2.42 4.24 -6.29
CA ILE A 122 3.52 4.93 -5.62
C ILE A 122 3.58 4.54 -4.14
N THR A 123 2.45 4.57 -3.44
CA THR A 123 2.43 4.18 -2.02
C THR A 123 2.65 2.70 -1.79
N THR A 124 2.27 1.83 -2.74
CA THR A 124 2.62 0.41 -2.69
C THR A 124 4.14 0.22 -2.82
N GLN A 125 4.79 0.96 -3.72
CA GLN A 125 6.25 0.98 -3.86
C GLN A 125 6.92 1.50 -2.58
N ALA A 126 6.40 2.57 -1.97
CA ALA A 126 6.91 3.10 -0.72
C ALA A 126 6.82 2.08 0.43
N GLU A 127 5.72 1.32 0.54
CA GLU A 127 5.57 0.27 1.55
C GLU A 127 6.57 -0.87 1.34
N VAL A 128 6.78 -1.28 0.09
CA VAL A 128 7.77 -2.30 -0.26
C VAL A 128 9.19 -1.83 0.09
N GLN A 129 9.54 -0.58 -0.23
CA GLN A 129 10.85 -0.01 0.09
C GLN A 129 11.06 0.09 1.60
N LYS A 130 10.04 0.49 2.37
CA LYS A 130 10.07 0.50 3.83
C LYS A 130 10.32 -0.90 4.40
N LEU A 131 9.62 -1.92 3.89
CA LEU A 131 9.82 -3.31 4.32
C LEU A 131 11.22 -3.82 3.97
N GLN A 132 11.72 -3.48 2.78
CA GLN A 132 13.08 -3.81 2.36
C GLN A 132 14.13 -3.16 3.26
N GLN A 133 14.02 -1.87 3.57
CA GLN A 133 14.93 -1.18 4.50
C GLN A 133 14.87 -1.80 5.89
N ALA A 134 13.68 -2.10 6.41
CA ALA A 134 13.52 -2.77 7.70
C ALA A 134 14.17 -4.17 7.72
N SER A 135 13.97 -4.94 6.64
CA SER A 135 14.57 -6.27 6.46
C SER A 135 16.10 -6.18 6.38
N PHE A 136 16.63 -5.20 5.64
CA PHE A 136 18.06 -4.95 5.53
C PHE A 136 18.67 -4.56 6.88
N HIS A 137 18.06 -3.64 7.63
CA HIS A 137 18.52 -3.28 8.96
C HIS A 137 18.51 -4.47 9.93
N LYS A 138 17.50 -5.33 9.86
CA LYS A 138 17.44 -6.55 10.68
C LYS A 138 18.56 -7.52 10.31
N ALA A 139 18.79 -7.73 9.02
CA ALA A 139 19.89 -8.57 8.53
C ALA A 139 21.25 -8.02 9.00
N ARG A 140 21.45 -6.70 8.93
CA ARG A 140 22.69 -6.04 9.34
C ARG A 140 22.95 -6.11 10.85
N LYS A 141 21.91 -5.97 11.70
CA LYS A 141 22.07 -6.04 13.16
C LYS A 141 22.66 -7.36 13.65
N GLY A 142 22.47 -8.44 12.91
CA GLY A 142 22.99 -9.77 13.27
C GLY A 142 24.42 -10.03 12.78
N GLN A 143 25.09 -9.07 12.14
CA GLN A 143 26.36 -9.32 11.47
C GLN A 143 27.49 -8.39 11.91
N LYS A 144 28.67 -8.99 12.09
CA LYS A 144 29.93 -8.27 12.30
C LYS A 144 30.43 -7.60 11.01
N ARG A 145 30.00 -8.08 9.85
CA ARG A 145 30.47 -7.66 8.51
C ARG A 145 29.43 -6.80 7.79
N PRO A 146 29.84 -5.88 6.91
CA PRO A 146 28.91 -5.04 6.16
C PRO A 146 28.15 -5.87 5.11
N LEU A 147 26.82 -5.74 5.09
CA LEU A 147 25.98 -6.26 4.03
C LEU A 147 25.90 -5.29 2.85
N PRO A 148 25.83 -5.79 1.61
CA PRO A 148 25.65 -4.94 0.43
C PRO A 148 24.29 -4.25 0.44
N THR A 149 24.25 -2.98 0.05
CA THR A 149 22.99 -2.22 0.02
C THR A 149 22.11 -2.62 -1.17
N PRO A 150 20.78 -2.39 -1.13
CA PRO A 150 19.91 -2.71 -2.26
C PRO A 150 20.36 -2.09 -3.60
N ASP A 151 20.89 -0.87 -3.57
CA ASP A 151 21.33 -0.16 -4.78
C ASP A 151 22.71 -0.62 -5.28
N GLU A 152 23.49 -1.31 -4.43
CA GLU A 152 24.68 -2.05 -4.85
C GLU A 152 24.29 -3.38 -5.53
N LEU A 153 23.20 -4.01 -5.11
CA LEU A 153 22.70 -5.28 -5.67
C LEU A 153 21.89 -5.10 -6.95
N ILE A 154 21.30 -3.93 -7.12
CA ILE A 154 20.60 -3.51 -8.32
C ILE A 154 21.30 -2.24 -8.82
N PRO A 155 22.46 -2.37 -9.47
CA PRO A 155 23.08 -1.24 -10.11
C PRO A 155 22.11 -0.74 -11.17
N SER A 156 21.74 0.54 -11.07
CA SER A 156 21.25 1.28 -12.22
C SER A 156 22.28 1.15 -13.34
N SER A 157 21.87 1.28 -14.61
CA SER A 157 22.69 1.03 -15.82
C SER A 157 24.05 1.76 -15.88
N VAL A 158 24.38 2.58 -14.88
CA VAL A 158 25.58 3.40 -14.73
C VAL A 158 26.61 2.80 -13.75
N LYS A 159 26.24 1.83 -12.88
CA LYS A 159 27.17 1.30 -11.86
C LYS A 159 27.80 -0.02 -12.30
N SER A 160 29.14 -0.05 -12.25
CA SER A 160 29.98 -1.24 -12.41
C SER A 160 29.52 -2.36 -11.48
N GLN A 161 29.85 -3.61 -11.86
CA GLN A 161 29.55 -4.84 -11.13
C GLN A 161 29.68 -4.66 -9.60
N PRO A 162 28.83 -5.30 -8.79
CA PRO A 162 28.91 -5.22 -7.34
C PRO A 162 30.34 -5.56 -6.90
N CYS A 163 31.02 -4.60 -6.28
CA CYS A 163 32.40 -4.79 -5.84
C CYS A 163 32.46 -6.02 -4.93
N LYS A 164 33.39 -6.93 -5.23
CA LYS A 164 33.78 -8.00 -4.30
C LYS A 164 34.38 -7.35 -3.06
N ARG A 165 33.54 -7.00 -2.06
CA ARG A 165 34.04 -6.60 -0.75
C ARG A 165 34.65 -7.84 -0.10
N SER A 166 35.98 -7.88 -0.05
CA SER A 166 36.73 -8.88 0.71
C SER A 166 36.19 -8.94 2.14
N GLY A 167 35.68 -10.11 2.54
CA GLY A 167 35.18 -10.34 3.89
C GLY A 167 33.67 -10.11 4.11
N ALA A 168 32.86 -9.72 3.12
CA ALA A 168 31.39 -9.72 3.31
C ALA A 168 30.85 -11.16 3.50
N SER A 169 29.90 -11.38 4.42
CA SER A 169 29.24 -12.68 4.57
C SER A 169 28.24 -12.88 3.44
N GLY A 170 28.46 -13.94 2.66
CA GLY A 170 27.69 -14.25 1.47
C GLY A 170 27.96 -13.29 0.31
N GLN A 171 28.18 -13.84 -0.88
CA GLN A 171 28.48 -13.09 -2.09
C GLN A 171 27.37 -13.25 -3.12
N VAL A 172 27.21 -12.24 -3.98
CA VAL A 172 26.48 -12.39 -5.23
C VAL A 172 27.34 -13.25 -6.14
N VAL A 173 26.89 -14.48 -6.40
CA VAL A 173 27.58 -15.46 -7.25
C VAL A 173 27.40 -15.09 -8.72
N GLN A 174 26.18 -14.74 -9.11
CA GLN A 174 25.86 -14.39 -10.48
C GLN A 174 24.66 -13.44 -10.54
N MET A 175 24.74 -12.48 -11.47
CA MET A 175 23.66 -11.54 -11.76
C MET A 175 22.91 -11.97 -13.02
N GLY A 176 21.73 -12.56 -12.86
CA GLY A 176 20.81 -12.83 -13.96
C GLY A 176 19.87 -11.66 -14.25
N LYS A 177 19.18 -11.70 -15.40
CA LYS A 177 18.16 -10.68 -15.78
C LYS A 177 17.02 -10.58 -14.77
N ARG A 178 16.56 -11.72 -14.24
CA ARG A 178 15.45 -11.82 -13.28
C ARG A 178 15.92 -12.11 -11.86
N PHE A 179 16.99 -12.90 -11.73
CA PHE A 179 17.46 -13.43 -10.47
C PHE A 179 18.80 -12.82 -10.07
N LEU A 180 18.98 -12.61 -8.77
CA LEU A 180 20.27 -12.36 -8.17
C LEU A 180 20.67 -13.62 -7.40
N PHE A 181 21.63 -14.36 -7.95
CA PHE A 181 22.10 -15.61 -7.34
C PHE A 181 23.10 -15.28 -6.25
N VAL A 182 22.80 -15.73 -5.04
CA VAL A 182 23.63 -15.49 -3.86
C VAL A 182 24.09 -16.81 -3.24
N SER A 183 25.25 -16.78 -2.61
CA SER A 183 25.81 -17.95 -1.93
C SER A 183 24.92 -18.39 -0.75
N PRO A 184 25.05 -19.66 -0.28
CA PRO A 184 24.32 -20.18 0.87
C PRO A 184 24.38 -19.28 2.12
N ASP A 185 25.54 -18.68 2.40
CA ASP A 185 25.77 -17.84 3.58
C ASP A 185 25.19 -16.42 3.49
N PHE A 186 24.55 -16.07 2.37
CA PHE A 186 23.95 -14.76 2.20
C PHE A 186 22.65 -14.66 3.00
N ILE A 187 22.53 -13.65 3.87
CA ILE A 187 21.29 -13.39 4.59
C ILE A 187 20.31 -12.67 3.65
N PRO A 188 19.24 -13.33 3.17
CA PRO A 188 18.33 -12.69 2.24
C PRO A 188 17.55 -11.58 2.94
N PHE A 189 17.46 -10.42 2.28
CA PHE A 189 16.64 -9.29 2.72
C PHE A 189 15.86 -8.72 1.54
N GLY A 190 14.66 -8.18 1.78
CA GLY A 190 13.84 -7.66 0.71
C GLY A 190 12.41 -7.36 1.14
N GLY A 191 11.60 -6.94 0.16
CA GLY A 191 10.18 -6.68 0.35
C GLY A 191 9.31 -7.88 -0.01
N SER A 192 8.63 -8.47 0.99
CA SER A 192 7.60 -9.50 0.73
C SER A 192 6.32 -8.86 0.22
N GLN A 193 5.85 -9.30 -0.96
CA GLN A 193 4.59 -8.85 -1.53
C GLN A 193 3.39 -9.31 -0.69
N LYS A 194 3.49 -10.47 -0.02
CA LYS A 194 2.46 -10.98 0.91
C LYS A 194 2.34 -10.08 2.14
N THR A 195 3.48 -9.72 2.74
CA THR A 195 3.51 -8.81 3.90
C THR A 195 3.04 -7.40 3.51
N THR A 196 3.43 -6.92 2.32
CA THR A 196 2.92 -5.65 1.78
C THR A 196 1.40 -5.68 1.64
N ALA A 197 0.86 -6.78 1.10
CA ALA A 197 -0.58 -6.99 0.98
C ALA A 197 -1.29 -6.95 2.34
N GLN A 198 -0.75 -7.63 3.34
CA GLN A 198 -1.28 -7.61 4.70
C GLN A 198 -1.25 -6.19 5.30
N ASN A 199 -0.12 -5.47 5.21
CA ASN A 199 0.02 -4.11 5.74
C ASN A 199 -0.98 -3.13 5.12
N LEU A 200 -1.33 -3.31 3.85
CA LEU A 200 -2.23 -2.43 3.12
C LEU A 200 -3.68 -2.91 3.08
N GLY A 201 -3.99 -4.09 3.65
CA GLY A 201 -5.33 -4.68 3.58
C GLY A 201 -5.76 -5.01 2.14
N ARG A 202 -4.86 -5.61 1.35
CA ARG A 202 -5.08 -5.94 -0.07
C ARG A 202 -4.65 -7.36 -0.40
N SER A 203 -5.13 -7.87 -1.54
CA SER A 203 -4.68 -9.16 -2.07
C SER A 203 -3.26 -9.07 -2.65
N ALA A 204 -2.49 -10.15 -2.53
CA ALA A 204 -1.15 -10.23 -3.13
C ALA A 204 -1.17 -9.98 -4.65
N ARG A 205 -2.22 -10.44 -5.35
CA ARG A 205 -2.45 -10.18 -6.79
C ARG A 205 -2.51 -8.68 -7.10
N THR A 206 -3.13 -7.89 -6.22
CA THR A 206 -3.19 -6.43 -6.37
C THR A 206 -1.82 -5.79 -6.22
N ILE A 207 -1.03 -6.23 -5.24
CA ILE A 207 0.34 -5.75 -5.03
C ILE A 207 1.22 -6.08 -6.24
N VAL A 208 1.19 -7.34 -6.72
CA VAL A 208 1.90 -7.78 -7.93
C VAL A 208 1.54 -6.91 -9.13
N ARG A 209 0.25 -6.64 -9.34
CA ARG A 209 -0.21 -5.79 -10.45
C ARG A 209 0.31 -4.36 -10.32
N ARG A 210 0.28 -3.76 -9.12
CA ARG A 210 0.76 -2.38 -8.89
C ARG A 210 2.28 -2.24 -9.08
N LEU A 211 3.04 -3.28 -8.74
CA LEU A 211 4.49 -3.33 -8.90
C LEU A 211 4.94 -3.86 -10.28
N SER A 212 4.01 -4.22 -11.17
CA SER A 212 4.34 -4.71 -12.51
C SER A 212 4.72 -3.56 -13.44
N ASN A 213 5.87 -3.68 -14.11
CA ASN A 213 6.34 -2.70 -15.09
C ASN A 213 5.34 -2.49 -16.25
N ARG A 214 4.60 -3.53 -16.65
CA ARG A 214 3.52 -3.40 -17.66
C ARG A 214 2.43 -2.44 -17.20
N ASN A 215 1.99 -2.56 -15.94
CA ASN A 215 0.95 -1.69 -15.39
C ASN A 215 1.48 -0.27 -15.10
N ARG A 216 2.75 -0.15 -14.73
CA ARG A 216 3.41 1.14 -14.48
C ARG A 216 3.61 1.94 -15.77
N SER A 217 4.10 1.30 -16.83
CA SER A 217 4.25 1.92 -18.15
C SER A 217 2.91 2.43 -18.70
N LYS A 218 1.84 1.63 -18.62
CA LYS A 218 0.47 2.06 -18.97
C LYS A 218 -0.03 3.29 -18.20
N LYS A 219 0.58 3.59 -17.05
CA LYS A 219 0.22 4.70 -16.16
C LYS A 219 1.20 5.87 -16.23
N GLY A 220 2.20 5.81 -17.11
CA GLY A 220 3.28 6.79 -17.18
C GLY A 220 4.15 6.84 -15.93
N LEU A 221 4.25 5.73 -15.18
CA LEU A 221 5.13 5.65 -14.01
C LEU A 221 6.50 5.08 -14.38
N PRO A 222 7.57 5.51 -13.69
CA PRO A 222 8.91 4.95 -13.88
C PRO A 222 8.93 3.43 -13.70
N ILE A 223 9.69 2.75 -14.55
CA ILE A 223 9.94 1.32 -14.45
C ILE A 223 10.64 1.01 -13.12
N LEU A 224 10.21 -0.04 -12.42
CA LEU A 224 10.91 -0.50 -11.22
C LEU A 224 11.98 -1.48 -11.63
N GLU A 225 13.24 -1.14 -11.34
CA GLU A 225 14.29 -2.14 -11.28
C GLU A 225 13.99 -3.07 -10.10
N ARG A 226 13.81 -4.35 -10.43
CA ARG A 226 13.53 -5.40 -9.45
C ARG A 226 14.29 -6.65 -9.83
N ARG A 227 14.81 -7.35 -8.82
CA ARG A 227 15.39 -8.68 -8.98
C ARG A 227 14.90 -9.58 -7.86
N GLN A 228 14.80 -10.87 -8.14
CA GLN A 228 14.45 -11.87 -7.14
C GLN A 228 15.76 -12.49 -6.61
N LEU A 229 16.00 -12.37 -5.30
CA LEU A 229 17.09 -13.09 -4.65
C LEU A 229 16.82 -14.58 -4.72
N ALA A 230 17.82 -15.34 -5.17
CA ALA A 230 17.81 -16.79 -5.17
C ALA A 230 19.09 -17.32 -4.53
N VAL A 231 18.95 -18.15 -3.52
CA VAL A 231 20.08 -18.78 -2.83
C VAL A 231 20.45 -20.04 -3.61
N VAL A 232 21.73 -20.16 -3.96
CA VAL A 232 22.28 -21.38 -4.57
C VAL A 232 22.38 -22.45 -3.48
N CYS A 233 21.81 -23.63 -3.73
CA CYS A 233 21.83 -24.75 -2.81
C CYS A 233 23.24 -25.33 -2.69
N THR A 234 23.57 -25.85 -1.51
CA THR A 234 24.79 -26.65 -1.35
C THR A 234 24.63 -28.02 -2.04
N PRO A 235 25.72 -28.77 -2.29
CA PRO A 235 25.62 -30.12 -2.85
C PRO A 235 24.74 -31.06 -2.00
N SER A 236 24.81 -30.95 -0.67
CA SER A 236 23.98 -31.75 0.23
C SER A 236 22.49 -31.35 0.17
N ASP A 237 22.18 -30.05 0.05
CA ASP A 237 20.82 -29.59 -0.18
C ASP A 237 20.27 -30.08 -1.52
N THR A 238 21.13 -30.14 -2.55
CA THR A 238 20.75 -30.59 -3.89
C THR A 238 20.37 -32.06 -3.89
N GLN A 239 21.14 -32.92 -3.22
CA GLN A 239 20.80 -34.34 -3.05
C GLN A 239 19.45 -34.52 -2.32
N ARG A 240 19.20 -33.73 -1.27
CA ARG A 240 17.91 -33.74 -0.56
C ARG A 240 16.75 -33.29 -1.46
N ILE A 241 16.96 -32.24 -2.24
CA ILE A 241 15.98 -31.73 -3.20
C ILE A 241 15.68 -32.80 -4.25
N ASP A 242 16.69 -33.46 -4.79
CA ASP A 242 16.49 -34.48 -5.81
C ASP A 242 15.77 -35.72 -5.25
N ALA A 243 16.09 -36.13 -4.01
CA ALA A 243 15.33 -37.16 -3.30
C ALA A 243 13.85 -36.76 -3.12
N LEU A 244 13.57 -35.50 -2.77
CA LEU A 244 12.21 -34.97 -2.66
C LEU A 244 11.49 -34.83 -4.02
N ARG A 245 12.22 -34.61 -5.11
CA ARG A 245 11.65 -34.62 -6.47
C ARG A 245 11.21 -36.02 -6.85
N LEU A 246 12.04 -37.01 -6.55
CA LEU A 246 11.75 -38.42 -6.82
C LEU A 246 10.55 -38.91 -6.01
N SER A 247 10.31 -38.39 -4.80
CA SER A 247 9.13 -38.71 -4.00
C SER A 247 7.85 -37.95 -4.42
N GLY A 248 7.94 -37.03 -5.39
CA GLY A 248 6.79 -36.25 -5.86
C GLY A 248 6.32 -35.16 -4.89
N ASP A 249 7.19 -34.70 -3.98
CA ASP A 249 6.80 -33.74 -2.95
C ASP A 249 6.44 -32.37 -3.57
N ARG A 250 5.23 -31.90 -3.23
CA ARG A 250 4.68 -30.60 -3.64
C ARG A 250 5.33 -29.42 -2.92
N THR A 251 6.14 -29.64 -1.90
CA THR A 251 6.90 -28.58 -1.21
C THR A 251 7.97 -27.95 -2.11
N LEU A 252 8.43 -28.66 -3.14
CA LEU A 252 9.46 -28.21 -4.09
C LEU A 252 8.97 -27.25 -5.18
N LYS A 253 7.72 -26.79 -5.15
CA LYS A 253 7.14 -25.85 -6.14
C LYS A 253 7.94 -24.56 -6.34
N HIS A 254 8.91 -24.29 -5.47
CA HIS A 254 9.74 -23.09 -5.49
C HIS A 254 11.22 -23.38 -5.74
N VAL A 255 11.61 -24.63 -6.02
CA VAL A 255 13.01 -24.96 -6.34
C VAL A 255 13.19 -25.05 -7.85
N PHE A 256 14.17 -24.32 -8.37
CA PHE A 256 14.48 -24.29 -9.79
C PHE A 256 15.87 -24.88 -10.02
N SER A 257 16.12 -25.42 -11.20
CA SER A 257 17.46 -25.81 -11.64
C SER A 257 18.02 -24.74 -12.56
N ALA A 258 19.28 -24.35 -12.35
CA ALA A 258 20.02 -23.45 -13.20
C ALA A 258 21.43 -24.01 -13.45
N ALA A 259 22.24 -23.36 -14.30
CA ALA A 259 23.63 -23.78 -14.55
C ALA A 259 24.49 -23.82 -13.27
N LEU A 260 24.12 -23.07 -12.24
CA LEU A 260 24.77 -23.06 -10.93
C LEU A 260 24.26 -24.14 -9.96
N GLY A 261 23.37 -25.03 -10.39
CA GLY A 261 22.74 -26.07 -9.57
C GLY A 261 21.30 -25.74 -9.16
N ALA A 262 20.84 -26.39 -8.08
CA ALA A 262 19.53 -26.12 -7.51
C ALA A 262 19.51 -24.75 -6.83
N ILE A 263 18.42 -24.00 -7.02
CA ILE A 263 18.26 -22.64 -6.48
C ILE A 263 16.91 -22.49 -5.80
N VAL A 264 16.89 -21.72 -4.69
CA VAL A 264 15.68 -21.41 -3.92
C VAL A 264 15.46 -19.90 -3.90
N PRO A 265 14.45 -19.37 -4.60
CA PRO A 265 14.07 -17.97 -4.52
C PRO A 265 13.56 -17.61 -3.13
N LYS A 266 14.00 -16.46 -2.61
CA LYS A 266 13.65 -16.01 -1.25
C LYS A 266 12.74 -14.78 -1.29
N CYS A 267 13.25 -13.66 -1.76
CA CYS A 267 12.54 -12.37 -1.71
C CYS A 267 12.84 -11.51 -2.95
N ASN A 268 12.04 -10.46 -3.13
CA ASN A 268 12.30 -9.46 -4.16
C ASN A 268 13.06 -8.29 -3.56
N ILE A 269 14.08 -7.82 -4.28
CA ILE A 269 14.73 -6.54 -4.06
C ILE A 269 14.24 -5.56 -5.13
N TYR A 270 14.01 -4.33 -4.73
CA TYR A 270 13.59 -3.22 -5.57
C TYR A 270 14.60 -2.07 -5.45
N GLY A 271 14.86 -1.35 -6.54
CA GLY A 271 15.65 -0.12 -6.50
C GLY A 271 15.01 0.95 -5.62
N GLN A 272 15.83 1.76 -4.95
CA GLN A 272 15.36 2.81 -4.04
C GLN A 272 15.16 4.15 -4.77
N TYR A 273 13.97 4.36 -5.32
CA TYR A 273 13.64 5.60 -6.05
C TYR A 273 12.86 6.62 -5.24
N LEU A 274 12.25 6.22 -4.12
CA LEU A 274 11.41 7.10 -3.33
C LEU A 274 12.13 7.53 -2.06
N GLU A 275 12.00 8.80 -1.71
CA GLU A 275 12.43 9.27 -0.40
C GLU A 275 11.35 8.90 0.64
N LEU A 276 11.74 8.13 1.66
CA LEU A 276 10.87 7.75 2.76
C LEU A 276 11.02 8.73 3.91
N ARG A 277 9.90 9.27 4.41
CA ARG A 277 9.88 10.27 5.48
C ARG A 277 9.54 9.66 6.83
N GLY A 278 10.29 10.05 7.85
CA GLY A 278 10.12 9.62 9.24
C GLY A 278 9.06 10.43 9.99
N CYS A 279 7.77 10.07 9.89
CA CYS A 279 6.70 10.76 10.62
C CYS A 279 6.58 10.34 12.12
N ARG A 280 7.67 10.39 12.90
CA ARG A 280 7.72 9.88 14.29
C ARG A 280 6.64 10.48 15.19
N TRP A 281 6.51 11.80 15.19
CA TRP A 281 5.55 12.51 16.04
C TRP A 281 4.09 12.19 15.68
N THR A 282 3.76 12.15 14.39
CA THR A 282 2.42 11.79 13.92
C THR A 282 2.07 10.35 14.29
N ARG A 283 3.02 9.41 14.22
CA ARG A 283 2.82 8.02 14.67
C ARG A 283 2.55 7.97 16.18
N LYS A 284 3.35 8.66 17.00
CA LYS A 284 3.15 8.73 18.45
C LYS A 284 1.76 9.28 18.80
N ARG A 285 1.34 10.36 18.14
CA ARG A 285 -0.01 10.96 18.30
C ARG A 285 -1.12 10.00 17.91
N LEU A 286 -0.95 9.28 16.80
CA LEU A 286 -1.93 8.28 16.35
C LEU A 286 -2.07 7.14 17.37
N THR A 287 -0.97 6.59 17.86
CA THR A 287 -1.00 5.53 18.88
C THR A 287 -1.69 6.00 20.16
N ALA A 288 -1.37 7.20 20.64
CA ALA A 288 -2.00 7.78 21.83
C ALA A 288 -3.52 7.98 21.63
N ALA A 289 -3.91 8.49 20.46
CA ALA A 289 -5.31 8.72 20.15
C ALA A 289 -6.11 7.41 20.02
N ILE A 290 -5.55 6.37 19.39
CA ILE A 290 -6.15 5.04 19.34
C ILE A 290 -6.34 4.45 20.74
N LYS A 291 -5.32 4.57 21.60
CA LYS A 291 -5.40 4.10 23.00
C LYS A 291 -6.53 4.82 23.74
N LYS A 292 -6.63 6.14 23.61
CA LYS A 292 -7.72 6.94 24.19
C LYS A 292 -9.09 6.47 23.70
N SER A 293 -9.27 6.30 22.38
CA SER A 293 -10.54 5.84 21.81
C SER A 293 -10.96 4.44 22.26
N ARG A 294 -9.99 3.54 22.49
CA ARG A 294 -10.27 2.20 23.06
C ARG A 294 -10.73 2.28 24.51
N ASN A 295 -10.06 3.09 25.32
CA ASN A 295 -10.42 3.26 26.73
C ASN A 295 -11.83 3.85 26.87
N SER A 296 -12.19 4.86 26.06
CA SER A 296 -13.54 5.43 26.08
C SER A 296 -14.61 4.39 25.73
N ARG A 297 -14.39 3.55 24.72
CA ARG A 297 -15.34 2.46 24.38
C ARG A 297 -15.45 1.42 25.49
N ASN A 298 -14.35 1.05 26.11
CA ASN A 298 -14.38 0.08 27.22
C ASN A 298 -15.10 0.65 28.44
N GLN A 299 -14.96 1.95 28.70
CA GLN A 299 -15.72 2.64 29.76
C GLN A 299 -17.22 2.65 29.43
N GLU A 300 -17.62 2.99 28.21
CA GLU A 300 -19.03 2.95 27.76
C GLU A 300 -19.65 1.55 27.92
N ILE A 301 -18.91 0.49 27.57
CA ILE A 301 -19.36 -0.91 27.75
C ILE A 301 -19.48 -1.24 29.24
N ALA A 302 -18.51 -0.85 30.07
CA ALA A 302 -18.51 -1.12 31.50
C ALA A 302 -19.61 -0.34 32.26
N SER A 303 -19.94 0.87 31.80
CA SER A 303 -20.97 1.72 32.42
C SER A 303 -22.39 1.47 31.91
N GLY A 304 -22.57 0.66 30.85
CA GLY A 304 -23.84 0.58 30.10
C GLY A 304 -24.20 -0.79 29.53
N GLY A 305 -23.59 -1.88 29.99
CA GLY A 305 -23.89 -3.25 29.58
C GLY A 305 -25.26 -3.80 30.00
N LEU A 306 -26.30 -2.96 30.08
CA LEU A 306 -27.69 -3.36 30.31
C LEU A 306 -28.68 -2.45 29.58
N ILE A 307 -28.47 -2.21 28.28
CA ILE A 307 -29.58 -1.85 27.38
C ILE A 307 -29.48 -2.76 26.18
N ILE A 308 -29.98 -3.99 26.36
CA ILE A 308 -30.37 -4.85 25.25
C ILE A 308 -31.38 -4.06 24.42
N SER A 309 -31.06 -3.93 23.14
CA SER A 309 -31.88 -3.41 22.06
C SER A 309 -33.38 -3.70 22.23
N ARG A 310 -34.12 -2.75 22.79
CA ARG A 310 -35.59 -2.71 22.73
C ARG A 310 -35.99 -1.66 21.70
N THR A 311 -35.82 -2.00 20.43
CA THR A 311 -36.41 -1.28 19.27
C THR A 311 -36.20 -2.08 17.98
N PHE A 312 -36.61 -3.35 17.93
CA PHE A 312 -36.83 -4.05 16.65
C PHE A 312 -37.64 -5.34 16.86
N LEU A 313 -38.79 -5.26 17.57
CA LEU A 313 -39.81 -6.32 17.62
C LEU A 313 -41.12 -5.69 18.10
N GLN A 314 -41.78 -4.92 17.23
CA GLN A 314 -43.22 -4.65 17.28
C GLN A 314 -43.65 -3.93 15.99
N SER A 315 -44.00 -4.72 14.98
CA SER A 315 -44.93 -4.39 13.89
C SER A 315 -45.06 -5.62 13.00
N SER A 316 -45.59 -6.69 13.60
CA SER A 316 -46.18 -7.81 12.88
C SER A 316 -47.62 -7.92 13.36
N GLU A 317 -48.49 -7.08 12.81
CA GLU A 317 -49.93 -7.28 12.83
C GLU A 317 -50.56 -6.60 11.60
N SER A 318 -51.20 -7.46 10.80
CA SER A 318 -52.29 -7.25 9.84
C SER A 318 -52.30 -6.02 8.93
N LEU A 319 -52.14 -6.29 7.62
CA LEU A 319 -53.22 -5.97 6.68
C LEU A 319 -53.16 -6.88 5.44
N ASP A 320 -54.30 -7.55 5.29
CA ASP A 320 -54.76 -8.43 4.24
C ASP A 320 -54.76 -7.82 2.82
N ASN A 321 -54.64 -8.72 1.86
CA ASN A 321 -55.31 -8.76 0.56
C ASN A 321 -55.24 -7.54 -0.37
N ARG A 322 -54.46 -7.73 -1.45
CA ARG A 322 -54.96 -7.69 -2.85
C ARG A 322 -53.83 -8.00 -3.85
N LEU A 323 -53.91 -9.17 -4.47
CA LEU A 323 -53.30 -9.42 -5.78
C LEU A 323 -54.11 -8.67 -6.84
N PRO A 324 -53.47 -8.28 -7.96
CA PRO A 324 -53.91 -8.89 -9.19
C PRO A 324 -52.76 -9.32 -10.11
N ASN A 325 -52.93 -10.54 -10.61
CA ASN A 325 -52.74 -10.96 -12.00
C ASN A 325 -51.56 -10.40 -12.80
N GLY A 326 -50.61 -11.31 -13.02
CA GLY A 326 -50.28 -11.71 -14.37
C GLY A 326 -49.09 -11.00 -14.99
N PHE A 327 -47.94 -11.66 -15.01
CA PHE A 327 -47.07 -11.61 -16.18
C PHE A 327 -46.36 -12.95 -16.37
N ARG A 328 -46.55 -13.48 -17.58
CA ARG A 328 -46.09 -14.78 -18.07
C ARG A 328 -44.58 -14.75 -18.31
N LEU A 329 -43.90 -15.82 -17.90
CA LEU A 329 -42.62 -16.22 -18.46
C LEU A 329 -42.85 -16.80 -19.87
N PRO A 330 -41.95 -16.56 -20.84
CA PRO A 330 -41.74 -17.52 -21.91
C PRO A 330 -40.56 -18.44 -21.56
N ALA A 331 -40.81 -19.72 -21.82
CA ALA A 331 -39.85 -20.79 -21.85
C ALA A 331 -38.81 -20.59 -22.98
N THR A 332 -37.59 -21.05 -22.70
CA THR A 332 -36.65 -21.80 -23.54
C THR A 332 -36.62 -21.60 -25.07
N ILE A 333 -35.43 -21.44 -25.64
CA ILE A 333 -34.83 -22.28 -26.71
C ILE A 333 -33.40 -21.78 -27.03
N CYS A 334 -32.47 -22.74 -27.18
CA CYS A 334 -31.04 -22.68 -27.54
C CYS A 334 -30.04 -22.17 -26.50
#